data_AF-L0RFT4-F1
#
_entry.id   AF-L0RFT4-F1
#
_cell.length_a   1.000
_cell.length_b   1.000
_cell.length_c   1.000
_cell.angle_alpha   90.00
_cell.angle_beta   90.00
_cell.angle_gamma   90.00
#
_symmetry.space_group_name_H-M   'P 1'
#
loop_
_entity.id
_entity.type
_entity.pdbx_description
1 polymer ?
#
loop_
_entity_poly.entity_id
_entity_poly.type
_entity_poly.pdbx_seq_one_letter_code
_entity_poly.pdbx_strand_id
1 'polypeptide(L)' 'MNNMKHIVVEQPGVTIHREVPAMRTAEEFDVSQMSAGSREAFKRVCGKSELSAGPEDFQHVLECILTRAVVEAILK' A
#
# COMPACT_ATOMS: atom_id res chain seq x y z
N MET A 1 -13.99 2.50 14.76
CA MET A 1 -13.53 1.23 15.36
C MET A 1 -12.18 0.90 14.74
N ASN A 2 -11.14 0.69 15.55
CA ASN A 2 -9.78 0.44 15.05
C ASN A 2 -9.66 -1.06 14.75
N ASN A 3 -9.80 -1.45 13.48
CA ASN A 3 -9.70 -2.86 13.08
C ASN A 3 -8.23 -3.30 13.18
N MET A 4 -7.89 -4.13 14.17
CA MET A 4 -6.56 -4.75 14.31
C MET A 4 -6.64 -6.23 13.96
N LYS A 5 -5.66 -6.72 13.20
CA LYS A 5 -5.51 -8.13 12.83
C LYS A 5 -4.41 -8.74 13.68
N HIS A 6 -4.75 -9.80 14.41
CA HIS A 6 -3.76 -10.62 15.09
C HIS A 6 -3.10 -11.57 14.09
N ILE A 7 -1.78 -11.50 13.97
CA ILE A 7 -1.00 -12.41 13.15
C ILE A 7 -0.07 -13.20 14.06
N VAL A 8 -0.05 -14.51 13.85
CA VAL A 8 0.89 -15.44 14.49
C VAL A 8 1.87 -15.90 13.44
N VAL A 9 3.16 -15.67 13.67
CA VAL A 9 4.25 -16.16 12.82
C VAL A 9 4.98 -17.25 13.59
N GLU A 10 4.90 -18.48 13.08
CA GLU A 10 5.67 -19.60 13.60
C GLU A 10 7.06 -19.59 12.97
N GLN A 11 8.09 -19.57 13.82
CA GLN A 11 9.48 -19.76 13.42
C GLN A 11 10.06 -20.95 14.20
N PRO A 12 11.12 -21.61 13.71
CA PRO A 12 11.72 -22.72 14.44
C PRO A 12 12.11 -22.31 15.87
N GLY A 13 11.45 -22.90 16.87
CA GLY A 13 11.72 -22.67 18.29
C GLY A 13 11.03 -21.46 18.93
N VAL A 14 10.29 -20.62 18.18
CA VAL A 14 9.56 -19.48 18.75
C VAL A 14 8.24 -19.18 18.00
N THR A 15 7.25 -18.70 18.76
CA THR A 15 5.98 -18.20 18.22
C THR A 15 5.91 -16.70 18.45
N ILE A 16 5.79 -15.91 17.38
CA ILE A 16 5.73 -14.45 17.46
C ILE A 16 4.28 -14.01 17.23
N HIS A 17 3.70 -13.38 18.25
CA HIS A 17 2.38 -12.76 18.19
C HIS A 17 2.52 -11.26 17.88
N ARG A 18 1.81 -10.77 16.86
CA ARG A 18 1.80 -9.35 16.51
C ARG A 18 0.38 -8.87 16.23
N GLU A 19 0.03 -7.73 16.80
CA GLU A 19 -1.14 -6.97 16.39
C GLU A 19 -0.70 -6.04 15.26
N VAL A 20 -1.25 -6.24 14.06
CA VAL A 20 -1.05 -5.32 12.94
C VAL A 20 -2.35 -4.59 12.65
N PRO A 21 -2.31 -3.29 12.30
CA PRO A 21 -3.50 -2.63 11.77
C PRO A 21 -4.07 -3.43 10.60
N ALA A 22 -5.40 -3.55 10.53
CA ALA A 22 -6.03 -4.15 9.37
C ALA A 22 -5.65 -3.32 8.14
N MET A 23 -5.02 -3.98 7.16
CA MET A 23 -4.72 -3.33 5.89
C MET A 23 -6.03 -3.08 5.15
N ARG A 24 -6.23 -1.83 4.73
CA ARG A 24 -7.35 -1.46 3.89
C ARG A 24 -7.19 -2.13 2.52
N THR A 25 -8.25 -2.69 1.99
CA THR A 25 -8.29 -3.20 0.63
C THR A 25 -8.34 -2.04 -0.36
N ALA A 26 -7.99 -2.28 -1.63
CA ALA A 26 -8.00 -1.22 -2.64
C ALA A 26 -9.40 -0.61 -2.84
N GLU A 27 -10.45 -1.38 -2.58
CA GLU A 27 -11.86 -0.97 -2.65
C GLU A 27 -12.26 -0.04 -1.49
N GLU A 28 -11.51 -0.04 -0.38
CA GLU A 28 -11.76 0.82 0.79
C GLU A 28 -11.14 2.23 0.64
N PHE A 29 -10.40 2.48 -0.43
CA PHE A 29 -9.85 3.80 -0.73
C PHE A 29 -10.80 4.59 -1.65
N ASP A 30 -11.18 5.80 -1.23
CA ASP A 30 -11.88 6.73 -2.10
C ASP A 30 -10.91 7.28 -3.16
N VAL A 31 -10.99 6.69 -4.34
CA VAL A 31 -10.18 7.07 -5.50
C VAL A 31 -10.89 8.06 -6.42
N SER A 32 -12.09 8.56 -6.05
CA SER A 32 -12.90 9.44 -6.91
C SER A 32 -12.21 10.76 -7.24
N GLN A 33 -11.40 11.27 -6.31
CA GLN A 33 -10.65 12.52 -6.44
C GLN A 33 -9.28 12.33 -7.13
N MET A 34 -8.88 11.09 -7.42
CA MET A 34 -7.60 10.80 -8.04
C MET A 34 -7.66 11.00 -9.55
N SER A 35 -6.55 11.45 -10.13
CA SER A 35 -6.38 11.47 -11.58
C SER A 35 -6.52 10.05 -12.16
N ALA A 36 -6.87 9.94 -13.45
CA ALA A 36 -6.99 8.64 -14.10
C ALA A 36 -5.67 7.84 -14.02
N GLY A 37 -4.52 8.49 -14.23
CA GLY A 37 -3.21 7.85 -14.12
C GLY A 37 -2.89 7.36 -12.71
N SER A 38 -3.17 8.17 -11.69
CA SER A 38 -2.97 7.78 -10.29
C SER A 38 -3.88 6.61 -9.89
N ARG A 39 -5.11 6.55 -10.42
CA ARG A 39 -6.02 5.42 -10.21
C ARG A 39 -5.49 4.13 -10.80
N GLU A 40 -4.92 4.19 -12.00
CA GLU A 40 -4.33 3.02 -12.64
C GLU A 40 -3.09 2.53 -11.90
N ALA A 41 -2.20 3.44 -11.51
CA ALA A 41 -1.04 3.12 -10.68
C ALA A 41 -1.47 2.44 -9.36
N PHE A 42 -2.50 2.97 -8.69
CA PHE A 42 -3.04 2.38 -7.46
C PHE A 42 -3.59 0.96 -7.69
N LYS A 43 -4.28 0.72 -8.82
CA LYS A 43 -4.74 -0.64 -9.17
C LYS A 43 -3.58 -1.61 -9.42
N ARG A 44 -2.51 -1.15 -10.08
CA ARG A 44 -1.32 -1.97 -10.33
C ARG A 44 -0.56 -2.30 -9.05
N VAL A 45 -0.44 -1.33 -8.13
CA VAL A 45 0.34 -1.47 -6.89
C VAL A 45 -0.44 -2.16 -5.77
N CYS A 46 -1.68 -1.72 -5.51
CA CYS A 46 -2.46 -2.14 -4.35
C CYS A 46 -3.54 -3.19 -4.69
N GLY A 47 -3.87 -3.36 -5.97
CA GLY A 47 -4.88 -4.31 -6.43
C GLY A 47 -4.29 -5.66 -6.86
N LYS A 48 -5.18 -6.59 -7.20
CA LYS A 48 -4.83 -7.81 -7.95
C LYS A 48 -4.78 -7.48 -9.45
N SER A 49 -3.79 -6.70 -9.85
CA SER A 49 -3.53 -6.45 -11.27
C SER A 49 -2.75 -7.61 -11.87
N GLU A 50 -3.14 -8.09 -13.05
CA GLU A 50 -2.32 -9.03 -13.84
C GLU A 50 -1.09 -8.35 -14.44
N LEU A 51 -1.13 -7.02 -14.57
CA LEU A 51 0.01 -6.21 -15.00
C LEU A 51 0.91 -5.90 -13.80
N SER A 52 2.20 -6.19 -13.93
CA SER A 52 3.23 -5.82 -12.97
C SER A 52 3.32 -4.31 -12.83
N ALA A 53 3.38 -3.81 -11.59
CA ALA A 53 3.63 -2.41 -11.30
C ALA A 53 5.08 -2.01 -11.61
N GLY A 54 5.25 -0.89 -12.30
CA GLY A 54 6.55 -0.27 -12.55
C GLY A 54 6.99 0.68 -11.43
N PRO A 55 8.27 1.08 -11.35
CA PRO A 55 8.76 2.06 -10.37
C PRO A 55 7.95 3.38 -10.36
N GLU A 56 7.50 3.83 -11.53
CA GLU A 56 6.67 5.01 -11.71
C GLU A 56 5.29 4.88 -11.05
N ASP A 57 4.73 3.67 -10.99
CA ASP A 57 3.45 3.42 -10.34
C ASP A 57 3.58 3.59 -8.82
N PHE A 58 4.66 3.05 -8.24
CA PHE A 58 4.96 3.21 -6.82
C PHE A 58 5.23 4.67 -6.47
N GLN A 59 5.96 5.40 -7.32
CA GLN A 59 6.16 6.84 -7.12
C GLN A 59 4.83 7.58 -7.09
N HIS A 60 3.94 7.35 -8.06
CA HIS A 60 2.64 7.99 -8.10
C HIS A 60 1.76 7.67 -6.89
N VAL A 61 1.78 6.43 -6.40
CA VAL A 61 1.03 6.04 -5.19
C VAL A 61 1.60 6.72 -3.95
N LEU A 62 2.93 6.78 -3.82
CA LEU A 62 3.58 7.47 -2.70
C LEU A 62 3.31 8.97 -2.70
N GLU A 63 3.31 9.62 -3.87
CA GLU A 63 2.99 11.05 -4.01
C GLU A 63 1.54 11.39 -3.66
N CYS A 64 0.63 10.41 -3.67
CA CYS A 64 -0.75 10.59 -3.22
C CYS A 64 -0.88 10.59 -1.68
N ILE A 65 0.11 10.06 -0.97
CA ILE A 65 0.10 9.89 0.49
C ILE A 65 1.09 10.86 1.15
N LEU A 66 2.22 11.10 0.50
CA LEU A 66 3.34 11.89 0.97
C LEU A 66 3.58 13.05 0.01
N THR A 67 4.13 14.16 0.53
CA THR A 67 4.53 15.27 -0.34
C THR A 67 5.61 14.81 -1.32
N ARG A 68 5.59 15.34 -2.55
CA ARG A 68 6.60 15.07 -3.59
C ARG A 68 8.05 15.16 -3.07
N ALA A 69 8.36 16.16 -2.25
CA ALA A 69 9.69 16.33 -1.67
C ALA A 69 10.14 15.13 -0.79
N VAL A 70 9.20 14.53 -0.04
CA VAL A 70 9.47 13.34 0.77
C VAL A 70 9.65 12.11 -0.13
N VAL A 71 8.83 11.96 -1.16
CA VAL A 71 8.94 10.84 -2.11
C VAL A 71 10.27 10.90 -2.86
N GLU A 72 10.67 12.07 -3.36
CA GLU A 72 11.96 12.28 -4.02
C GLU A 72 13.15 12.03 -3.07
N ALA A 73 13.00 12.23 -1.76
CA ALA A 73 14.02 11.90 -0.78
C ALA A 73 14.13 10.40 -0.49
N ILE A 74 13.03 9.65 -0.61
CA ILE A 74 12.98 8.19 -0.40
C ILE A 74 13.47 7.41 -1.63
N LEU A 75 13.17 7.91 -2.83
CA LEU A 75 13.49 7.24 -4.10
C LEU A 75 14.89 7.58 -4.66
N LYS A 76 15.67 8.40 -3.94
CA LYS A 76 17.08 8.67 -4.23
C LYS A 76 18.00 7.59 -3.66
#